data_AF-A0A903VH49-F1
#
_entry.id   AF-A0A903VH49-F1
#
_cell.length_a   1.000
_cell.length_b   1.000
_cell.length_c   1.000
_cell.angle_alpha   90.00
_cell.angle_beta   90.00
_cell.angle_gamma   90.00
#
_symmetry.space_group_name_H-M   'P 1'
#
loop_
_entity.id
_entity.type
_entity.pdbx_description
1 polymer ?
#
loop_
_entity_poly.entity_id
_entity_poly.type
_entity_poly.pdbx_seq_one_letter_code
_entity_poly.pdbx_strand_id
1 'polypeptide(L)'
;MEADVLNALNTQTAYIPGGRDRDGHPLIVIPVPFYDNLPWMKGFLEKTVNYILSSLSSETIANGFAVILDAQKCSWRSTRQYIRHVQSLLGPNLDSFLVIRPDAFWEKNRVENCARQHRQGE
;
A
#
# COMPACT_ATOMS: atom_id res chain seq x y z
N MET A 1 -4.41 2.91 -24.92
CA MET A 1 -4.45 1.51 -24.42
C MET A 1 -3.08 1.09 -23.87
N GLU A 2 -2.03 0.95 -24.68
CA GLU A 2 -0.67 0.64 -24.17
C GLU A 2 -0.03 1.81 -23.41
N ALA A 3 -0.18 3.04 -23.92
CA ALA A 3 0.29 4.25 -23.26
C ALA A 3 -0.28 4.42 -21.83
N ASP A 4 -1.52 3.96 -21.60
CA ASP A 4 -2.19 4.06 -20.31
C ASP A 4 -1.63 3.06 -19.29
N VAL A 5 -1.22 1.87 -19.75
CA VAL A 5 -0.56 0.86 -18.93
C VAL A 5 0.85 1.32 -18.57
N LEU A 6 1.63 1.81 -19.54
CA LEU A 6 2.96 2.33 -19.27
C LEU A 6 2.93 3.49 -18.26
N ASN A 7 1.97 4.41 -18.40
CA ASN A 7 1.77 5.49 -17.43
C ASN A 7 1.42 4.94 -16.04
N ALA A 8 0.58 3.92 -15.94
CA ALA A 8 0.25 3.27 -14.67
C ALA A 8 1.50 2.62 -14.04
N LEU A 9 2.28 1.86 -14.82
CA LEU A 9 3.51 1.21 -14.34
C LEU A 9 4.54 2.23 -13.86
N ASN A 10 4.70 3.35 -14.56
CA ASN A 10 5.60 4.44 -14.18
C ASN A 10 5.23 5.09 -12.83
N THR A 11 3.97 4.97 -12.39
CA THR A 11 3.56 5.46 -11.06
C THR A 11 4.05 4.58 -9.91
N GLN A 12 4.51 3.36 -10.21
CA GLN A 12 4.98 2.36 -9.24
C GLN A 12 3.98 2.12 -8.09
N THR A 13 2.69 2.19 -8.41
CA THR A 13 1.58 1.95 -7.47
C THR A 13 1.51 0.52 -6.96
N ALA A 14 2.05 -0.45 -7.72
CA ALA A 14 2.37 -1.78 -7.26
C ALA A 14 3.55 -2.35 -8.06
N TYR A 15 4.30 -3.28 -7.47
CA TYR A 15 5.39 -3.98 -8.16
C TYR A 15 5.68 -5.35 -7.54
N ILE A 16 6.29 -6.24 -8.34
CA ILE A 16 6.80 -7.54 -7.88
C ILE A 16 8.30 -7.39 -7.60
N PRO A 17 8.77 -7.60 -6.35
CA PRO A 17 10.19 -7.52 -6.01
C PRO A 17 10.98 -8.78 -6.43
N GLY A 18 10.31 -9.81 -6.94
CA GLY A 18 10.91 -11.08 -7.36
C GLY A 18 11.02 -12.13 -6.26
N GLY A 19 10.74 -11.76 -5.01
CA GLY A 19 10.70 -12.67 -3.86
C GLY A 19 9.38 -13.45 -3.73
N ARG A 20 9.40 -14.46 -2.86
CA ARG A 20 8.24 -15.26 -2.44
C ARG A 20 8.17 -15.29 -0.91
N ASP A 21 6.98 -15.51 -0.36
CA ASP A 21 6.81 -15.78 1.07
C ASP A 21 7.29 -17.19 1.45
N ARG A 22 7.03 -17.60 2.70
CA ARG A 22 7.45 -18.93 3.20
C ARG A 22 6.67 -20.10 2.59
N ASP A 23 5.46 -19.84 2.14
CA ASP A 23 4.56 -20.83 1.54
C ASP A 23 4.72 -20.86 0.01
N GLY A 24 5.57 -19.98 -0.54
CA GLY A 24 5.92 -19.93 -1.95
C GLY A 24 5.07 -18.96 -2.77
N HIS A 25 4.19 -18.17 -2.16
CA HIS A 25 3.37 -17.18 -2.86
C HIS A 25 4.23 -16.01 -3.35
N PRO A 26 4.08 -15.56 -4.62
CA PRO A 26 4.79 -14.39 -5.11
C PRO A 26 4.44 -13.13 -4.32
N LEU A 27 5.44 -12.28 -4.07
CA LEU A 27 5.23 -11.01 -3.39
C LEU A 27 4.71 -9.93 -4.33
N ILE A 28 3.72 -9.15 -3.87
CA ILE A 28 3.31 -7.88 -4.49
C ILE A 28 3.45 -6.78 -3.45
N VAL A 29 4.24 -5.75 -3.75
CA VAL A 29 4.41 -4.58 -2.89
C VAL A 29 3.58 -3.42 -3.41
N ILE A 30 2.80 -2.79 -2.53
CA ILE A 30 1.91 -1.67 -2.83
C ILE A 30 2.29 -0.51 -1.90
N PRO A 31 3.06 0.47 -2.39
CA PRO A 31 3.32 1.69 -1.62
C PRO A 31 2.09 2.58 -1.55
N VAL A 32 1.73 3.02 -0.35
CA VAL A 32 0.66 4.00 -0.15
C VAL A 32 1.27 5.40 -0.22
N PRO A 33 0.84 6.24 -1.17
CA PRO A 33 1.39 7.58 -1.32
C PRO A 33 1.13 8.46 -0.09
N PHE A 34 2.08 9.35 0.21
CA PHE A 34 1.98 10.31 1.32
C PHE A 34 0.84 11.32 1.11
N TYR A 35 0.67 11.79 -0.14
CA TYR A 35 -0.35 12.76 -0.48
C TYR A 35 -1.72 12.10 -0.51
N ASP A 36 -2.61 12.57 0.37
CA ASP A 36 -3.95 12.03 0.56
C ASP A 36 -4.71 11.88 -0.75
N ASN A 37 -5.07 10.64 -1.06
CA ASN A 37 -6.23 10.26 -1.87
C ASN A 37 -6.41 10.99 -3.20
N LEU A 38 -5.33 11.22 -3.96
CA LEU A 38 -5.50 11.56 -5.38
C LEU A 38 -6.30 10.42 -6.03
N PRO A 39 -7.56 10.64 -6.45
CA PRO A 39 -8.45 9.55 -6.86
C PRO A 39 -7.89 8.75 -8.03
N TRP A 40 -7.08 9.38 -8.87
CA TRP A 40 -6.39 8.75 -10.00
C TRP A 40 -5.41 7.66 -9.59
N MET A 41 -4.83 7.70 -8.38
CA MET A 41 -3.82 6.73 -7.94
C MET A 41 -4.41 5.33 -7.76
N LYS A 42 -5.70 5.25 -7.39
CA LYS A 42 -6.42 3.97 -7.32
C LYS A 42 -6.62 3.37 -8.71
N GLY A 43 -6.99 4.20 -9.70
CA GLY A 43 -7.09 3.75 -11.09
C GLY A 43 -5.75 3.28 -11.68
N PHE A 44 -4.64 3.94 -11.32
CA PHE A 44 -3.30 3.46 -11.69
C PHE A 44 -2.94 2.17 -10.97
N LEU A 45 -3.26 2.03 -9.68
CA LEU A 45 -3.08 0.79 -8.94
C LEU A 45 -3.84 -0.38 -9.59
N GLU A 46 -5.12 -0.20 -9.90
CA GLU A 46 -5.94 -1.20 -10.59
C GLU A 46 -5.32 -1.60 -11.94
N LYS A 47 -4.92 -0.62 -12.76
CA LYS A 47 -4.27 -0.90 -14.05
C LYS A 47 -2.95 -1.65 -13.88
N THR A 48 -2.12 -1.24 -12.93
CA THR A 48 -0.82 -1.87 -12.64
C THR A 48 -1.01 -3.30 -12.15
N VAL A 49 -1.91 -3.55 -11.20
CA VAL A 49 -2.20 -4.90 -10.69
C VAL A 49 -2.77 -5.77 -11.80
N ASN A 50 -3.75 -5.28 -12.58
CA ASN A 50 -4.31 -6.03 -13.69
C ASN A 50 -3.25 -6.38 -14.75
N TYR A 51 -2.33 -5.46 -15.05
CA TYR A 51 -1.21 -5.73 -15.94
C TYR A 51 -0.28 -6.82 -15.38
N ILE A 52 0.11 -6.70 -14.11
CA ILE A 52 0.93 -7.70 -13.42
C ILE A 52 0.24 -9.07 -13.51
N LEU A 53 -1.04 -9.17 -13.14
CA LEU A 53 -1.78 -10.43 -13.20
C LEU A 53 -1.86 -10.98 -14.62
N SER A 54 -2.08 -10.14 -15.63
CA SER A 54 -2.14 -10.57 -17.04
C SER A 54 -0.81 -11.14 -17.57
N SER A 55 0.31 -10.82 -16.91
CA SER A 55 1.63 -11.34 -17.26
C SER A 55 1.97 -12.68 -16.60
N LEU A 56 1.15 -13.14 -15.64
CA LEU A 56 1.38 -14.35 -14.88
C LEU A 56 0.55 -15.52 -15.43
N SER A 57 1.00 -16.74 -15.16
CA SER A 57 0.24 -17.94 -15.51
C SER A 57 -1.04 -18.07 -14.67
N SER A 58 -2.08 -18.70 -15.21
CA SER A 58 -3.33 -18.94 -14.48
C SER A 58 -3.12 -19.76 -13.20
N GLU A 59 -2.16 -20.70 -13.21
CA GLU A 59 -1.77 -21.47 -12.04
C GLU A 59 -1.19 -20.57 -10.94
N THR A 60 -0.31 -19.64 -11.31
CA THR A 60 0.25 -18.67 -10.35
C THR A 60 -0.84 -17.79 -9.74
N ILE A 61 -1.80 -17.33 -10.54
CA ILE A 61 -2.92 -16.51 -10.05
C ILE A 61 -3.81 -17.32 -9.10
N ALA A 62 -4.10 -18.58 -9.44
CA ALA A 62 -4.95 -19.46 -8.63
C ALA A 62 -4.30 -19.86 -7.29
N ASN A 63 -2.96 -19.96 -7.26
CA ASN A 63 -2.20 -20.18 -6.03
C ASN A 63 -2.08 -18.91 -5.17
N GLY A 64 -2.51 -17.75 -5.69
CA GLY A 64 -2.58 -16.49 -4.97
C GLY A 64 -1.24 -15.84 -4.62
N PHE A 65 -1.33 -14.76 -3.83
CA PHE A 65 -0.26 -13.78 -3.62
C PHE A 65 -0.13 -13.36 -2.16
N ALA A 66 1.11 -13.07 -1.77
CA ALA A 66 1.41 -12.38 -0.52
C ALA A 66 1.64 -10.89 -0.79
N VAL A 67 0.83 -10.04 -0.17
CA VAL A 67 0.82 -8.60 -0.42
C VAL A 67 1.42 -7.85 0.75
N ILE A 68 2.30 -6.91 0.44
CA ILE A 68 2.85 -5.94 1.38
C ILE A 68 2.30 -4.56 1.04
N LEU A 69 1.49 -4.01 1.93
CA LEU A 69 1.04 -2.62 1.87
C LEU A 69 2.02 -1.73 2.65
N ASP A 70 2.87 -1.00 1.94
CA ASP A 70 3.80 -0.05 2.56
C ASP A 70 3.09 1.28 2.85
N ALA A 71 2.60 1.39 4.07
CA ALA A 71 1.87 2.53 4.60
C ALA A 71 2.73 3.38 5.56
N GLN A 72 4.07 3.29 5.47
CA GLN A 72 5.00 4.01 6.35
C GLN A 72 4.86 5.53 6.29
N LYS A 73 4.35 6.05 5.18
CA LYS A 73 4.25 7.49 4.90
C LYS A 73 2.81 8.01 4.87
N CYS A 74 1.80 7.23 5.29
CA CYS A 74 0.41 7.66 5.15
C CYS A 74 -0.37 7.61 6.47
N SER A 75 -1.45 8.41 6.52
CA SER A 75 -2.37 8.41 7.65
C SER A 75 -3.09 7.07 7.77
N TRP A 76 -3.45 6.66 9.00
CA TRP A 76 -4.22 5.44 9.22
C TRP A 76 -5.54 5.41 8.44
N ARG A 77 -6.16 6.57 8.27
CA ARG A 77 -7.39 6.72 7.49
C ARG A 77 -7.17 6.30 6.04
N SER A 78 -6.11 6.81 5.41
CA SER A 78 -5.73 6.48 4.04
C SER A 78 -5.27 5.02 3.94
N THR A 79 -4.51 4.50 4.91
CA THR A 79 -4.16 3.07 4.97
C THR A 79 -5.40 2.18 4.94
N ARG A 80 -6.41 2.43 5.79
CA ARG A 80 -7.65 1.63 5.84
C ARG A 80 -8.42 1.64 4.53
N GLN A 81 -8.42 2.77 3.82
CA GLN A 81 -9.05 2.84 2.50
C GLN A 81 -8.31 1.99 1.48
N TYR A 82 -6.98 1.99 1.49
CA TYR A 82 -6.16 1.15 0.62
C TYR A 82 -6.31 -0.34 0.96
N ILE A 83 -6.35 -0.72 2.25
CA ILE A 83 -6.60 -2.10 2.67
C ILE A 83 -7.88 -2.64 2.02
N ARG A 84 -9.00 -1.92 2.19
CA ARG A 84 -10.29 -2.32 1.61
C ARG A 84 -10.25 -2.41 0.09
N HIS A 85 -9.59 -1.44 -0.53
CA HIS A 85 -9.50 -1.37 -1.97
C HIS A 85 -8.68 -2.52 -2.56
N VAL A 86 -7.51 -2.82 -1.99
CA VAL A 86 -6.65 -3.92 -2.45
C VAL A 86 -7.30 -5.27 -2.18
N GLN A 87 -7.95 -5.47 -1.02
CA GLN A 87 -8.69 -6.69 -0.73
C GLN A 87 -9.84 -6.91 -1.73
N SER A 88 -10.54 -5.84 -2.12
CA SER A 88 -11.57 -5.92 -3.16
C SER A 88 -10.99 -6.20 -4.54
N LEU A 89 -9.79 -5.71 -4.83
CA LEU A 89 -9.13 -5.84 -6.13
C LEU A 89 -8.57 -7.25 -6.35
N LEU A 90 -7.93 -7.83 -5.33
CA LEU A 90 -7.30 -9.15 -5.42
C LEU A 90 -8.24 -10.30 -5.02
N GLY A 91 -9.24 -10.01 -4.18
CA GLY A 91 -10.28 -10.96 -3.79
C GLY A 91 -9.72 -12.29 -3.30
N PRO A 92 -10.07 -13.42 -3.93
CA PRO A 92 -9.61 -14.75 -3.51
C PRO A 92 -8.13 -15.01 -3.78
N ASN A 93 -7.46 -14.20 -4.61
CA ASN A 93 -6.05 -14.40 -4.97
C ASN A 93 -5.08 -13.82 -3.91
N LEU A 94 -5.56 -13.56 -2.69
CA LEU A 94 -4.80 -12.92 -1.63
C LEU A 94 -4.66 -13.90 -0.46
N ASP A 95 -3.48 -14.51 -0.33
CA ASP A 95 -3.17 -15.47 0.73
C ASP A 95 -2.74 -14.77 2.01
N SER A 96 -1.85 -13.79 1.87
CA SER A 96 -1.30 -13.03 2.99
C SER A 96 -1.33 -11.54 2.71
N PHE A 97 -1.63 -10.75 3.75
CA PHE A 97 -1.70 -9.30 3.65
C PHE A 97 -1.01 -8.64 4.84
N LEU A 98 0.17 -8.09 4.60
CA LEU A 98 0.98 -7.42 5.60
C LEU A 98 0.92 -5.92 5.39
N VAL A 99 0.73 -5.17 6.48
CA VAL A 99 0.74 -3.70 6.44
C VAL A 99 1.94 -3.21 7.23
N ILE A 100 2.84 -2.50 6.55
CA ILE A 100 3.97 -1.83 7.20
C ILE A 100 3.52 -0.41 7.53
N ARG A 101 3.63 -0.02 8.80
CA ARG A 101 3.28 1.33 9.27
C ARG A 101 4.42 1.91 10.11
N PRO A 102 4.54 3.24 10.17
CA PRO A 102 5.48 3.82 11.11
C PRO A 102 4.94 3.56 12.52
N ASP A 103 5.83 3.28 13.47
CA ASP A 103 5.42 3.11 14.85
C ASP A 103 4.80 4.41 15.38
N ALA A 104 3.62 4.31 16.00
CA ALA A 104 2.87 5.46 16.53
C ALA A 104 3.66 6.24 17.59
N PHE A 105 4.71 5.62 18.12
CA PHE A 105 5.61 6.18 19.10
C PHE A 105 6.22 7.55 18.69
N TRP A 106 6.53 7.77 17.40
CA TRP A 106 7.14 9.03 16.95
C TRP A 106 6.14 10.16 16.64
N GLU A 107 4.84 9.88 16.51
CA GLU A 107 3.81 10.91 16.33
C GLU A 107 3.49 11.63 17.65
N LYS A 108 3.55 10.93 18.79
CA LYS A 108 3.17 11.48 20.09
C LYS A 108 4.13 12.57 20.60
N ASN A 109 5.42 12.46 20.30
CA ASN A 109 6.44 13.40 20.76
C ASN A 109 6.44 14.75 20.01
N ARG A 110 5.69 14.91 18.92
CA ARG A 110 5.56 16.22 18.24
C ARG A 110 4.51 17.14 18.87
N VAL A 111 3.65 16.62 19.75
CA VAL A 111 2.51 17.39 20.30
C VAL A 111 2.77 17.87 21.74
N GLU A 112 3.74 17.31 22.46
CA GLU A 112 3.93 17.62 23.89
C GLU A 112 4.77 18.87 24.19
N ASN A 113 5.41 19.49 23.19
CA ASN A 113 6.30 20.65 23.42
C ASN A 113 5.63 22.04 23.31
N CYS A 114 4.34 22.13 22.99
CA CYS A 114 3.64 23.43 22.83
C CYS A 114 2.70 23.80 23.98
N ALA A 115 2.62 23.01 25.06
CA ALA A 115 1.65 23.22 26.15
C ALA A 115 2.26 23.43 27.55
N ARG A 116 3.47 23.99 27.64
CA ARG A 116 3.95 24.54 28.93
C ARG A 116 3.43 25.97 29.10
N GLN A 117 2.23 26.12 29.68
CA GLN A 117 1.82 27.39 30.26
C GLN A 117 2.76 27.73 31.43
N HIS A 118 3.55 28.78 31.26
CA HIS A 118 4.32 29.39 32.32
C HIS A 118 3.33 30.06 33.28
N ARG A 119 3.09 29.47 34.47
CA ARG A 119 2.48 30.20 35.57
C ARG A 119 3.61 30.95 36.28
N GLN A 120 3.81 32.21 35.94
CA GLN A 120 4.50 33.14 36.83
C GLN A 120 3.49 33.52 37.92
N GLY A 121 3.83 33.16 39.16
CA GLY A 121 3.18 33.72 40.34
C GLY A 121 4.07 34.81 40.90
N GLU A 122 3.56 36.04 40.85
CA GLU A 122 3.69 37.08 41.89
C GLU A 122 2.35 37.82 41.95
#